data_AF-A0A3R7XQI6-F1
#
_entry.id   AF-A0A3R7XQI6-F1
#
_cell.length_a   1.000
_cell.length_b   1.000
_cell.length_c   1.000
_cell.angle_alpha   90.00
_cell.angle_beta   90.00
_cell.angle_gamma   90.00
#
_symmetry.space_group_name_H-M   'P 1'
#
loop_
_entity.id
_entity.type
_entity.pdbx_description
1 polymer ?
#
loop_
_entity_poly.entity_id
_entity_poly.type
_entity_poly.pdbx_seq_one_letter_code
_entity_poly.pdbx_strand_id
1 'polypeptide(L)'
;MKKYFFEGVIIFCSVFLSLYLNNLNNDLIEEEQKKEYLMDLKNSVDIDIIQIESLISTLLESEKLINNLQNDIDKKHTLLSDYESIQMIIEIEVGFSFFPKDGIFNQMISTGAFELISRNDLKTNLLEMFNHQKARNYATSVEIDNFNIEYRSGPYSNFRIRFDYNLMAGEFYGKRKLAKYQFNNEYYFSDEFYGLLSQANLYSNMYRRQLNDILKTYNETKTLIKFELDQPD
;
A
#
# COMPACT_ATOMS: atom_id res chain seq x y z
N MET A 1 -69.66 -4.96 -20.64
CA MET A 1 -68.65 -5.98 -20.28
C MET A 1 -67.42 -5.96 -21.19
N LYS A 2 -67.52 -6.13 -22.52
CA LYS A 2 -66.33 -6.14 -23.41
C LYS A 2 -65.49 -4.86 -23.40
N LYS A 3 -66.12 -3.67 -23.31
CA LYS A 3 -65.44 -2.36 -23.24
C LYS A 3 -64.58 -2.22 -21.98
N TYR A 4 -65.15 -2.49 -20.81
CA TYR A 4 -64.42 -2.43 -19.52
C TYR A 4 -63.31 -3.47 -19.41
N PHE A 5 -63.49 -4.66 -20.02
CA PHE A 5 -62.41 -5.66 -20.10
C PHE A 5 -61.25 -5.16 -20.96
N PHE A 6 -61.54 -4.57 -22.13
CA PHE A 6 -60.52 -4.00 -23.01
C PHE A 6 -59.79 -2.81 -22.39
N GLU A 7 -60.52 -1.92 -21.70
CA GLU A 7 -59.95 -0.82 -20.91
C GLU A 7 -59.04 -1.35 -19.79
N GLY A 8 -59.45 -2.41 -19.09
CA GLY A 8 -58.64 -3.07 -18.07
C GLY A 8 -57.35 -3.68 -18.63
N VAL A 9 -57.40 -4.32 -19.79
CA VAL A 9 -56.20 -4.86 -20.47
C VAL A 9 -55.27 -3.74 -20.90
N ILE A 10 -55.78 -2.64 -21.45
CA ILE A 10 -54.95 -1.49 -21.84
C ILE A 10 -54.22 -0.92 -20.62
N ILE A 11 -54.95 -0.64 -19.53
CA ILE A 11 -54.35 -0.10 -18.30
C ILE A 11 -53.28 -1.06 -17.76
N PHE A 12 -53.59 -2.35 -17.70
CA PHE A 12 -52.63 -3.37 -17.27
C PHE A 12 -51.36 -3.38 -18.14
N CYS A 13 -51.51 -3.41 -19.47
CA CYS A 13 -50.38 -3.37 -20.40
C CYS A 13 -49.57 -2.08 -20.29
N SER A 14 -50.22 -0.92 -20.09
CA SER A 14 -49.53 0.36 -19.92
C SER A 14 -48.69 0.40 -18.63
N VAL A 15 -49.24 -0.08 -17.52
CA VAL A 15 -48.49 -0.18 -16.25
C VAL A 15 -47.34 -1.18 -16.39
N PHE A 16 -47.59 -2.35 -16.97
CA PHE A 16 -46.56 -3.36 -17.18
C PHE A 16 -45.43 -2.85 -18.08
N LEU A 17 -45.76 -2.17 -19.17
CA LEU A 17 -44.77 -1.57 -20.07
C LEU A 17 -43.97 -0.46 -19.37
N SER A 18 -44.62 0.38 -18.56
CA SER A 18 -43.94 1.40 -17.77
C SER A 18 -42.96 0.80 -16.77
N LEU A 19 -43.34 -0.27 -16.07
CA LEU A 19 -42.46 -0.97 -15.13
C LEU A 19 -41.28 -1.63 -15.86
N TYR A 20 -41.54 -2.26 -17.01
CA TYR A 20 -40.50 -2.86 -17.84
C TYR A 20 -39.48 -1.83 -18.34
N LEU A 21 -39.95 -0.71 -18.90
CA LEU A 21 -39.07 0.38 -19.36
C LEU A 21 -38.27 1.00 -18.21
N ASN A 22 -38.89 1.13 -17.03
CA ASN A 22 -38.20 1.64 -15.84
C ASN A 22 -37.11 0.68 -15.37
N ASN A 23 -37.35 -0.63 -15.39
CA ASN A 23 -36.34 -1.63 -15.04
C ASN A 23 -35.17 -1.59 -16.04
N LEU A 24 -35.44 -1.54 -17.35
CA LEU A 24 -34.37 -1.41 -18.35
C LEU A 24 -33.52 -0.15 -18.13
N ASN A 25 -34.14 0.97 -17.78
CA ASN A 25 -33.42 2.21 -17.51
C ASN A 25 -32.58 2.10 -16.22
N ASN A 26 -33.08 1.41 -15.20
CA ASN A 26 -32.32 1.17 -13.97
C ASN A 26 -31.11 0.27 -14.23
N ASP A 27 -31.26 -0.82 -15.00
CA ASP A 27 -30.17 -1.72 -15.36
C ASP A 27 -29.05 -0.95 -16.08
N LEU A 28 -29.40 -0.03 -17.00
CA LEU A 28 -28.44 0.83 -17.68
C LEU A 28 -27.70 1.78 -16.73
N ILE A 29 -28.41 2.38 -15.77
CA ILE A 29 -27.80 3.28 -14.77
C ILE A 29 -26.86 2.50 -13.84
N GLU A 30 -27.27 1.31 -13.40
CA GLU A 30 -26.44 0.44 -12.55
C GLU A 30 -25.16 0.00 -13.27
N GLU A 31 -25.26 -0.36 -14.55
CA GLU A 31 -24.09 -0.68 -15.38
C GLU A 31 -23.14 0.50 -15.56
N GLU A 32 -23.67 1.71 -15.80
CA GLU A 32 -22.85 2.92 -15.91
C GLU A 32 -22.14 3.23 -14.58
N GLN A 33 -22.86 3.16 -13.45
CA GLN A 33 -22.29 3.35 -12.11
C GLN A 33 -21.20 2.33 -11.79
N LYS A 34 -21.43 1.06 -12.12
CA LYS A 34 -20.41 0.00 -11.97
C LYS A 34 -19.14 0.35 -12.74
N LYS A 35 -19.28 0.76 -14.01
CA LYS A 35 -18.16 1.13 -14.87
C LYS A 35 -17.38 2.33 -14.29
N GLU A 36 -18.07 3.35 -13.80
CA GLU A 36 -17.44 4.51 -13.13
C GLU A 36 -16.62 4.08 -11.90
N TYR A 37 -17.24 3.32 -10.99
CA TYR A 37 -16.55 2.83 -9.79
C TYR A 37 -15.34 1.95 -10.11
N LEU A 38 -15.44 1.06 -11.10
CA LEU A 38 -14.33 0.21 -11.51
C LEU A 38 -13.18 1.02 -12.12
N MET A 39 -13.47 2.10 -12.84
CA MET A 39 -12.45 2.99 -13.39
C MET A 39 -11.71 3.74 -12.26
N ASP A 40 -12.44 4.27 -11.29
CA ASP A 40 -11.86 4.94 -10.13
C ASP A 40 -11.06 3.97 -9.25
N LEU A 41 -11.59 2.77 -9.04
CA LEU A 41 -10.91 1.70 -8.30
C LEU A 41 -9.61 1.30 -8.99
N LYS A 42 -9.61 1.15 -10.31
CA LYS A 42 -8.41 0.87 -11.10
C LYS A 42 -7.35 1.95 -10.89
N ASN A 43 -7.74 3.23 -10.94
CA ASN A 43 -6.83 4.35 -10.69
C ASN A 43 -6.26 4.31 -9.27
N SER A 44 -7.09 3.98 -8.28
CA SER A 44 -6.68 3.79 -6.89
C SER A 44 -5.63 2.67 -6.76
N VAL A 45 -5.92 1.51 -7.34
CA VAL A 45 -5.02 0.34 -7.38
C VAL A 45 -3.71 0.64 -8.10
N ASP A 46 -3.74 1.40 -9.19
CA ASP A 46 -2.54 1.83 -9.92
C ASP A 46 -1.61 2.67 -9.04
N ILE A 47 -2.17 3.60 -8.26
CA ILE A 47 -1.38 4.45 -7.35
C ILE A 47 -0.82 3.62 -6.19
N ASP A 48 -1.63 2.73 -5.63
CA ASP A 48 -1.20 1.87 -4.53
C ASP A 48 -0.06 0.92 -4.96
N ILE A 49 -0.12 0.37 -6.19
CA ILE A 49 0.98 -0.44 -6.76
C ILE A 49 2.29 0.34 -6.78
N ILE A 50 2.27 1.57 -7.31
CA ILE A 50 3.46 2.44 -7.37
C ILE A 50 4.02 2.68 -5.96
N GLN A 51 3.13 2.91 -4.99
CA GLN A 51 3.53 3.15 -3.60
C GLN A 51 4.17 1.92 -2.96
N ILE A 52 3.61 0.72 -3.19
CA ILE A 52 4.17 -0.55 -2.72
C ILE A 52 5.55 -0.80 -3.35
N GLU A 53 5.71 -0.58 -4.65
CA GLU A 53 6.98 -0.74 -5.36
C GLU A 53 8.07 0.22 -4.83
N SER A 54 7.72 1.49 -4.61
CA SER A 54 8.62 2.49 -4.02
C SER A 54 9.06 2.10 -2.61
N LEU A 55 8.14 1.56 -1.81
CA LEU A 55 8.43 1.08 -0.46
C LEU A 55 9.35 -0.14 -0.47
N ILE A 56 9.09 -1.13 -1.35
CA ILE A 56 9.97 -2.28 -1.53
C ILE A 56 11.39 -1.85 -1.93
N SER A 57 11.51 -0.86 -2.83
CA SER A 57 12.80 -0.30 -3.24
C SER A 57 13.55 0.34 -2.07
N THR A 58 12.85 1.09 -1.22
CA THR A 58 13.42 1.73 -0.02
C THR A 58 13.92 0.70 1.00
N LEU A 59 13.15 -0.37 1.21
CA LEU A 59 13.55 -1.49 2.08
C LEU A 59 14.78 -2.22 1.54
N LEU A 60 14.83 -2.51 0.22
CA LEU A 60 16.00 -3.12 -0.42
C LEU A 60 17.26 -2.27 -0.29
N GLU A 61 17.14 -0.95 -0.42
CA GLU A 61 18.29 -0.06 -0.22
C GLU A 61 18.74 -0.07 1.25
N SER A 62 17.79 0.01 2.18
CA SER A 62 18.09 -0.09 3.62
C SER A 62 18.80 -1.41 3.98
N GLU A 63 18.37 -2.54 3.40
CA GLU A 63 19.04 -3.84 3.56
C GLU A 63 20.50 -3.80 3.11
N LYS A 64 20.81 -3.14 1.98
CA LYS A 64 22.20 -2.98 1.53
C LYS A 64 23.02 -2.13 2.50
N LEU A 65 22.47 -1.02 2.96
CA LEU A 65 23.14 -0.13 3.92
C LEU A 65 23.44 -0.86 5.23
N ILE A 66 22.46 -1.61 5.75
CA ILE A 66 22.61 -2.44 6.95
C ILE A 66 23.72 -3.47 6.77
N ASN A 67 23.69 -4.22 5.65
CA ASN A 67 24.72 -5.22 5.36
C ASN A 67 26.12 -4.59 5.25
N ASN A 68 26.25 -3.40 4.64
CA ASN A 68 27.52 -2.70 4.55
C ASN A 68 28.07 -2.30 5.92
N LEU A 69 27.21 -1.77 6.80
CA LEU A 69 27.59 -1.43 8.18
C LEU A 69 28.01 -2.67 8.96
N GLN A 70 27.24 -3.75 8.90
CA GLN A 70 27.58 -5.00 9.61
C GLN A 70 28.90 -5.60 9.09
N ASN A 71 29.11 -5.63 7.78
CA ASN A 71 30.38 -6.08 7.18
C ASN A 71 31.56 -5.21 7.64
N ASP A 72 31.37 -3.90 7.74
CA ASP A 72 32.40 -2.99 8.21
C ASP A 72 32.72 -3.20 9.70
N ILE A 73 31.70 -3.39 10.55
CA ILE A 73 31.86 -3.75 11.96
C ILE A 73 32.65 -5.07 12.09
N ASP A 74 32.26 -6.11 11.35
CA ASP A 74 32.93 -7.42 11.35
C ASP A 74 34.40 -7.33 10.89
N LYS A 75 34.71 -6.34 10.05
CA LYS A 75 36.07 -6.02 9.60
C LYS A 75 36.78 -4.98 10.46
N LYS A 76 36.24 -4.63 11.63
CA LYS A 76 36.81 -3.68 12.58
C LYS A 76 36.98 -2.27 12.00
N HIS A 77 35.98 -1.81 11.25
CA HIS A 77 35.90 -0.47 10.67
C HIS A 77 37.05 -0.14 9.70
N THR A 78 37.33 -1.07 8.77
CA THR A 78 38.35 -0.89 7.72
C THR A 78 37.76 -0.69 6.33
N LEU A 79 36.45 -0.88 6.15
CA LEU A 79 35.77 -0.81 4.85
C LEU A 79 35.14 0.56 4.62
N LEU A 80 34.65 1.19 5.69
CA LEU A 80 34.00 2.49 5.67
C LEU A 80 34.77 3.49 6.52
N SER A 81 34.67 4.77 6.15
CA SER A 81 35.03 5.87 7.04
C SER A 81 33.91 6.14 8.06
N ASP A 82 34.26 6.85 9.14
CA ASP A 82 33.28 7.38 10.10
C ASP A 82 32.15 8.15 9.40
N TYR A 83 32.49 8.97 8.40
CA TYR A 83 31.52 9.76 7.64
C TYR A 83 30.54 8.87 6.88
N GLU A 84 31.05 7.88 6.14
CA GLU A 84 30.22 6.94 5.37
C GLU A 84 29.32 6.15 6.31
N SER A 85 29.84 5.69 7.43
CA SER A 85 29.08 4.94 8.42
C SER A 85 27.92 5.76 9.00
N ILE A 86 28.18 7.00 9.43
CA ILE A 86 27.11 7.90 9.91
C ILE A 86 26.11 8.22 8.79
N GLN A 87 26.58 8.43 7.56
CA GLN A 87 25.69 8.70 6.43
C GLN A 87 24.76 7.52 6.16
N MET A 88 25.27 6.28 6.16
CA MET A 88 24.45 5.07 5.98
C MET A 88 23.44 4.90 7.13
N ILE A 89 23.87 5.11 8.39
CA ILE A 89 22.99 5.03 9.56
C ILE A 89 21.78 5.95 9.44
N ILE A 90 21.97 7.19 8.97
CA ILE A 90 20.88 8.14 8.76
C ILE A 90 20.14 7.95 7.43
N GLU A 91 20.56 7.04 6.57
CA GLU A 91 19.87 6.75 5.31
C GLU A 91 19.00 5.49 5.39
N ILE A 92 19.23 4.63 6.39
CA ILE A 92 18.38 3.47 6.65
C ILE A 92 16.96 3.94 7.02
N GLU A 93 15.98 3.38 6.31
CA GLU A 93 14.55 3.65 6.45
C GLU A 93 13.79 2.32 6.39
N VAL A 94 13.47 1.79 7.58
CA VAL A 94 12.69 0.56 7.75
C VAL A 94 11.28 0.81 8.26
N GLY A 95 10.97 2.06 8.66
CA GLY A 95 9.72 2.44 9.31
C GLY A 95 8.70 3.16 8.42
N PHE A 96 8.69 2.90 7.11
CA PHE A 96 7.64 3.40 6.23
C PHE A 96 6.56 2.35 6.03
N SER A 97 5.30 2.78 6.11
CA SER A 97 4.13 1.90 6.05
C SER A 97 3.30 2.21 4.81
N PHE A 98 2.80 1.17 4.15
CA PHE A 98 1.84 1.27 3.05
C PHE A 98 0.43 1.50 3.59
N PHE A 99 -0.34 2.41 2.98
CA PHE A 99 -1.74 2.68 3.35
C PHE A 99 -2.63 2.57 2.11
N PRO A 100 -3.45 1.51 2.00
CA PRO A 100 -4.27 1.29 0.82
C PRO A 100 -5.39 2.33 0.71
N LYS A 101 -5.65 2.79 -0.52
CA LYS A 101 -6.73 3.72 -0.84
C LYS A 101 -8.04 2.96 -1.04
N ASP A 102 -8.74 2.73 0.06
CA ASP A 102 -9.96 1.92 0.12
C ASP A 102 -11.27 2.72 -0.01
N GLY A 103 -11.20 4.05 -0.20
CA GLY A 103 -12.38 4.91 -0.26
C GLY A 103 -13.40 4.49 -1.33
N ILE A 104 -12.93 4.17 -2.53
CA ILE A 104 -13.79 3.71 -3.64
C ILE A 104 -14.43 2.37 -3.30
N PHE A 105 -13.65 1.42 -2.77
CA PHE A 105 -14.17 0.12 -2.33
C PHE A 105 -15.27 0.28 -1.27
N ASN A 106 -15.05 1.13 -0.25
CA ASN A 106 -16.04 1.40 0.79
C ASN A 106 -17.31 2.04 0.23
N GLN A 107 -17.20 2.91 -0.78
CA GLN A 107 -18.36 3.47 -1.48
C GLN A 107 -19.13 2.38 -2.22
N MET A 108 -18.45 1.50 -2.97
CA MET A 108 -19.09 0.41 -3.70
C MET A 108 -19.86 -0.55 -2.78
N ILE A 109 -19.33 -0.84 -1.59
CA ILE A 109 -20.03 -1.63 -0.56
C ILE A 109 -21.27 -0.87 -0.07
N SER A 110 -21.13 0.43 0.21
CA SER A 110 -22.20 1.26 0.78
C SER A 110 -23.36 1.52 -0.19
N THR A 111 -23.08 1.59 -1.49
CA THR A 111 -24.09 1.84 -2.53
C THR A 111 -24.66 0.56 -3.14
N GLY A 112 -24.10 -0.60 -2.80
CA GLY A 112 -24.47 -1.88 -3.42
C GLY A 112 -23.83 -2.12 -4.78
N ALA A 113 -23.05 -1.16 -5.32
CA ALA A 113 -22.37 -1.31 -6.60
C ALA A 113 -21.34 -2.45 -6.62
N PHE A 114 -20.83 -2.86 -5.46
CA PHE A 114 -19.99 -4.06 -5.34
C PHE A 114 -20.71 -5.32 -5.85
N GLU A 115 -22.02 -5.43 -5.64
CA GLU A 115 -22.78 -6.61 -6.05
C GLU A 115 -22.96 -6.72 -7.57
N LEU A 116 -22.87 -5.59 -8.28
CA LEU A 116 -22.98 -5.51 -9.73
C LEU A 116 -21.76 -6.10 -10.45
N ILE A 117 -20.65 -6.33 -9.75
CA ILE A 117 -19.48 -7.02 -10.33
C ILE A 117 -19.86 -8.46 -10.70
N SER A 118 -19.74 -8.80 -11.98
CA SER A 118 -20.07 -10.13 -12.51
C SER A 118 -19.05 -11.18 -12.08
N ARG A 119 -17.78 -10.77 -11.97
CA ARG A 119 -16.65 -11.63 -11.69
C ARG A 119 -16.45 -11.91 -10.19
N ASN A 120 -16.70 -13.16 -9.80
CA ASN A 120 -16.49 -13.61 -8.41
C ASN A 120 -15.01 -13.58 -7.98
N ASP A 121 -14.07 -13.80 -8.90
CA ASP A 121 -12.64 -13.69 -8.61
C ASP A 121 -12.23 -12.24 -8.32
N LEU A 122 -12.78 -11.26 -9.05
CA LEU A 122 -12.61 -9.84 -8.75
C LEU A 122 -13.19 -9.50 -7.38
N LYS A 123 -14.43 -9.90 -7.08
CA LYS A 123 -15.04 -9.71 -5.76
C LYS A 123 -14.17 -10.28 -4.63
N THR A 124 -13.69 -11.50 -4.81
CA THR A 124 -12.85 -12.19 -3.81
C THR A 124 -11.55 -11.43 -3.56
N ASN A 125 -10.86 -10.99 -4.62
CA ASN A 125 -9.63 -10.24 -4.48
C ASN A 125 -9.83 -8.88 -3.80
N LEU A 126 -10.90 -8.16 -4.13
CA LEU A 126 -11.21 -6.87 -3.50
C LEU A 126 -11.47 -7.03 -2.00
N LEU A 127 -12.22 -8.06 -1.60
CA LEU A 127 -12.44 -8.39 -0.20
C LEU A 127 -11.14 -8.77 0.52
N GLU A 128 -10.27 -9.56 -0.13
CA GLU A 128 -8.98 -9.95 0.43
C GLU A 128 -8.06 -8.74 0.64
N MET A 129 -7.93 -7.86 -0.37
CA MET A 129 -7.09 -6.67 -0.32
C MET A 129 -7.53 -5.71 0.78
N PHE A 130 -8.79 -5.28 0.74
CA PHE A 130 -9.27 -4.17 1.57
C PHE A 130 -9.72 -4.60 2.97
N ASN A 131 -9.86 -5.90 3.24
CA ASN A 131 -10.09 -6.43 4.59
C ASN A 131 -8.85 -7.11 5.16
N HIS A 132 -8.53 -8.32 4.69
CA HIS A 132 -7.56 -9.20 5.34
C HIS A 132 -6.12 -8.70 5.17
N GLN A 133 -5.70 -8.40 3.95
CA GLN A 133 -4.36 -7.88 3.68
C GLN A 133 -4.15 -6.52 4.31
N LYS A 134 -5.14 -5.62 4.23
CA LYS A 134 -5.12 -4.32 4.91
C LYS A 134 -4.94 -4.48 6.42
N ALA A 135 -5.72 -5.33 7.07
CA ALA A 135 -5.63 -5.55 8.52
C ALA A 135 -4.27 -6.13 8.93
N ARG A 136 -3.77 -7.11 8.16
CA ARG A 136 -2.43 -7.69 8.38
C ARG A 136 -1.33 -6.65 8.18
N ASN A 137 -1.43 -5.80 7.15
CA ASN A 137 -0.50 -4.71 6.90
C ASN A 137 -0.49 -3.73 8.05
N TYR A 138 -1.66 -3.29 8.54
CA TYR A 138 -1.75 -2.39 9.68
C TYR A 138 -1.10 -2.98 10.94
N ALA A 139 -1.34 -4.25 11.26
CA ALA A 139 -0.73 -4.90 12.42
C ALA A 139 0.81 -4.94 12.31
N THR A 140 1.34 -5.34 11.15
CA THR A 140 2.78 -5.35 10.89
C THR A 140 3.39 -3.94 10.95
N SER A 141 2.70 -2.95 10.36
CA SER A 141 3.11 -1.55 10.38
C SER A 141 3.25 -1.00 11.80
N VAL A 142 2.31 -1.31 12.70
CA VAL A 142 2.39 -0.88 14.10
C VAL A 142 3.62 -1.45 14.80
N GLU A 143 3.94 -2.73 14.55
CA GLU A 143 5.15 -3.35 15.11
C GLU A 143 6.43 -2.66 14.61
N ILE A 144 6.49 -2.41 13.31
CA ILE A 144 7.62 -1.74 12.65
C ILE A 144 7.75 -0.28 13.12
N ASP A 145 6.64 0.44 13.28
CA ASP A 145 6.65 1.82 13.76
C ASP A 145 7.22 1.91 15.18
N ASN A 146 6.84 0.98 16.05
CA ASN A 146 7.39 0.90 17.41
C ASN A 146 8.89 0.64 17.39
N PHE A 147 9.34 -0.33 16.57
CA PHE A 147 10.76 -0.59 16.39
C PHE A 147 11.51 0.61 15.79
N ASN A 148 10.93 1.32 14.83
CA ASN A 148 11.57 2.46 14.18
C ASN A 148 11.85 3.61 15.15
N ILE A 149 11.02 3.78 16.20
CA ILE A 149 11.30 4.73 17.29
C ILE A 149 12.60 4.34 18.00
N GLU A 150 12.74 3.08 18.37
CA GLU A 150 13.95 2.54 19.01
C GLU A 150 15.16 2.67 18.07
N TYR A 151 15.02 2.21 16.83
CA TYR A 151 16.04 2.26 15.78
C TYR A 151 16.57 3.66 15.53
N ARG A 152 15.71 4.69 15.58
CA ARG A 152 16.14 6.09 15.43
C ARG A 152 16.77 6.62 16.71
N SER A 153 16.22 6.26 17.87
CA SER A 153 16.68 6.77 19.17
C SER A 153 18.07 6.28 19.56
N GLY A 154 18.41 5.02 19.28
CA GLY A 154 19.69 4.40 19.64
C GLY A 154 20.88 5.15 19.04
N PRO A 155 20.98 5.26 17.70
CA PRO A 155 22.04 5.99 17.05
C PRO A 155 22.07 7.48 17.41
N TYR A 156 20.92 8.15 17.54
CA TYR A 156 20.89 9.58 17.91
C TYR A 156 21.27 9.85 19.37
N SER A 157 21.18 8.86 20.25
CA SER A 157 21.61 8.99 21.64
C SER A 157 23.11 8.70 21.81
N ASN A 158 23.71 7.94 20.89
CA ASN A 158 25.09 7.47 21.01
C ASN A 158 26.08 8.10 20.03
N PHE A 159 25.62 8.58 18.86
CA PHE A 159 26.39 9.38 17.93
C PHE A 159 25.93 10.85 17.99
N ARG A 160 26.87 11.80 17.96
CA ARG A 160 26.49 13.23 17.92
C ARG A 160 26.23 13.66 16.49
N ILE A 161 25.01 13.45 16.01
CA ILE A 161 24.65 13.71 14.62
C ILE A 161 23.84 15.01 14.51
N ARG A 162 24.18 15.85 13.52
CA ARG A 162 23.35 16.95 13.04
C ARG A 162 23.16 16.80 11.55
N PHE A 163 21.92 16.80 11.08
CA PHE A 163 21.58 16.76 9.66
C PHE A 163 20.64 17.91 9.31
N ASP A 164 20.76 18.36 8.07
CA ASP A 164 19.77 19.20 7.41
C ASP A 164 18.79 18.30 6.64
N TYR A 165 17.73 18.91 6.09
CA TYR A 165 16.68 18.16 5.44
C TYR A 165 16.39 18.73 4.05
N ASN A 166 16.48 17.88 3.03
CA ASN A 166 16.10 18.23 1.67
C ASN A 166 14.65 17.81 1.42
N LEU A 167 13.74 18.78 1.48
CA LEU A 167 12.30 18.58 1.29
C LEU A 167 11.93 18.16 -0.15
N MET A 168 12.82 18.37 -1.12
CA MET A 168 12.58 18.08 -2.53
C MET A 168 13.18 16.74 -2.99
N ALA A 169 13.78 15.97 -2.08
CA ALA A 169 14.42 14.69 -2.39
C ALA A 169 13.81 13.56 -1.56
N GLY A 170 13.70 12.35 -2.11
CA GLY A 170 13.09 11.21 -1.41
C GLY A 170 11.60 11.03 -1.72
N GLU A 171 11.17 9.78 -1.77
CA GLU A 171 9.84 9.37 -2.27
C GLU A 171 8.69 9.80 -1.36
N PHE A 172 8.91 9.83 -0.04
CA PHE A 172 7.83 10.05 0.95
C PHE A 172 7.95 11.36 1.72
N TYR A 173 9.06 11.59 2.44
CA TYR A 173 9.14 12.67 3.42
C TYR A 173 10.25 13.67 3.21
N GLY A 174 11.17 13.47 2.27
CA GLY A 174 12.42 14.23 2.23
C GLY A 174 13.64 13.32 2.44
N LYS A 175 14.84 13.84 2.21
CA LYS A 175 16.10 13.13 2.48
C LYS A 175 16.97 13.89 3.48
N ARG A 176 17.46 13.17 4.49
CA ARG A 176 18.42 13.69 5.48
C ARG A 176 19.77 13.94 4.79
N LYS A 177 20.38 15.09 5.07
CA LYS A 177 21.73 15.45 4.61
C LYS A 177 22.63 15.70 5.81
N LEU A 178 23.66 14.89 6.00
CA LEU A 178 24.56 15.03 7.13
C LEU A 178 25.27 16.39 7.10
N ALA A 179 25.18 17.13 8.20
CA ALA A 179 25.79 18.45 8.35
C ALA A 179 27.01 18.42 9.27
N LYS A 180 26.92 17.72 10.41
CA LYS A 180 28.02 17.47 11.35
C LYS A 180 27.83 16.13 12.04
N TYR A 181 28.92 15.49 12.43
CA TYR A 181 28.90 14.27 13.22
C TYR A 181 30.07 14.22 14.22
N GLN A 182 29.90 13.41 15.27
CA GLN A 182 30.99 12.88 16.08
C GLN A 182 30.77 11.37 16.16
N PHE A 183 31.77 10.62 15.72
CA PHE A 183 31.72 9.16 15.72
C PHE A 183 31.99 8.62 17.13
N ASN A 184 31.27 7.55 17.49
CA ASN A 184 31.41 6.86 18.75
C ASN A 184 31.83 5.42 18.47
N ASN A 185 33.14 5.16 18.55
CA ASN A 185 33.70 3.84 18.29
C ASN A 185 33.16 2.77 19.25
N GLU A 186 33.00 3.10 20.53
CA GLU A 186 32.52 2.13 21.53
C GLU A 186 31.12 1.65 21.19
N TYR A 187 30.21 2.57 20.85
CA TYR A 187 28.86 2.20 20.44
C TYR A 187 28.84 1.49 19.08
N TYR A 188 29.63 1.94 18.10
CA TYR A 188 29.67 1.31 16.78
C TYR A 188 30.05 -0.17 16.81
N PHE A 189 30.95 -0.55 17.73
CA PHE A 189 31.35 -1.95 17.93
C PHE A 189 30.53 -2.70 18.99
N SER A 190 29.49 -2.07 19.55
CA SER A 190 28.69 -2.69 20.61
C SER A 190 27.73 -3.76 20.06
N ASP A 191 27.47 -4.79 20.87
CA ASP A 191 26.44 -5.79 20.58
C ASP A 191 25.04 -5.15 20.47
N GLU A 192 24.81 -4.05 21.18
CA GLU A 192 23.57 -3.27 21.12
C GLU A 192 23.34 -2.73 19.71
N PHE A 193 24.32 -2.01 19.14
CA PHE A 193 24.18 -1.45 17.80
C PHE A 193 24.12 -2.54 16.72
N TYR A 194 24.92 -3.60 16.84
CA TYR A 194 24.87 -4.73 15.91
C TYR A 194 23.52 -5.47 15.97
N GLY A 195 22.97 -5.66 17.17
CA GLY A 195 21.64 -6.22 17.38
C GLY A 195 20.54 -5.36 16.78
N LEU A 196 20.65 -4.03 16.92
CA LEU A 196 19.71 -3.08 16.35
C LEU A 196 19.70 -3.12 14.81
N LEU A 197 20.88 -3.21 14.19
CA LEU A 197 21.01 -3.43 12.73
C LEU A 197 20.40 -4.77 12.30
N SER A 198 20.63 -5.83 13.08
CA SER A 198 20.06 -7.16 12.79
C SER A 198 18.53 -7.16 12.84
N GLN A 199 17.95 -6.47 13.83
CA GLN A 199 16.50 -6.34 13.95
C GLN A 199 15.91 -5.47 12.83
N ALA A 200 16.60 -4.41 12.41
CA ALA A 200 16.19 -3.62 11.24
C ALA A 200 16.17 -4.48 9.96
N ASN A 201 17.18 -5.35 9.78
CA ASN A 201 17.23 -6.26 8.64
C ASN A 201 16.08 -7.28 8.68
N LEU A 202 15.77 -7.83 9.86
CA LEU A 202 14.63 -8.74 10.06
C LEU A 202 13.31 -8.08 9.64
N TYR A 203 13.03 -6.88 10.15
CA TYR A 203 11.80 -6.16 9.83
C TYR A 203 11.71 -5.77 8.37
N SER A 204 12.82 -5.32 7.76
CA SER A 204 12.86 -5.03 6.33
C SER A 204 12.50 -6.26 5.49
N ASN A 205 13.13 -7.41 5.76
CA ASN A 205 12.89 -8.63 5.01
C ASN A 205 11.45 -9.14 5.20
N MET A 206 10.96 -9.16 6.44
CA MET A 206 9.61 -9.60 6.76
C MET A 206 8.58 -8.72 6.06
N TYR A 207 8.73 -7.40 6.14
CA TYR A 207 7.77 -6.48 5.56
C TYR A 207 7.82 -6.49 4.04
N ARG A 208 9.02 -6.52 3.46
CA ARG A 208 9.21 -6.69 2.01
C ARG A 208 8.55 -7.96 1.51
N ARG A 209 8.65 -9.08 2.24
CA ARG A 209 7.94 -10.32 1.88
C ARG A 209 6.43 -10.10 1.83
N GLN A 210 5.87 -9.49 2.88
CA GLN A 210 4.44 -9.17 2.94
C GLN A 210 3.99 -8.22 1.84
N LEU A 211 4.76 -7.16 1.55
CA LEU A 211 4.48 -6.21 0.48
C LEU A 211 4.50 -6.87 -0.91
N ASN A 212 5.39 -7.85 -1.15
CA ASN A 212 5.37 -8.61 -2.40
C ASN A 212 4.10 -9.47 -2.54
N ASP A 213 3.62 -10.07 -1.45
CA ASP A 213 2.36 -10.82 -1.46
C ASP A 213 1.17 -9.87 -1.76
N ILE A 214 1.14 -8.69 -1.14
CA ILE A 214 0.13 -7.64 -1.41
C ILE A 214 0.21 -7.16 -2.87
N LEU A 215 1.42 -6.83 -3.35
CA LEU A 215 1.66 -6.35 -4.72
C LEU A 215 1.15 -7.33 -5.77
N LYS A 216 1.33 -8.63 -5.53
CA LYS A 216 0.81 -9.68 -6.41
C LYS A 216 -0.72 -9.59 -6.51
N THR A 217 -1.42 -9.55 -5.38
CA THR A 217 -2.90 -9.44 -5.35
C THR A 217 -3.38 -8.15 -6.02
N TYR A 218 -2.69 -7.03 -5.81
CA TYR A 218 -3.02 -5.76 -6.46
C TYR A 218 -2.88 -5.84 -8.00
N ASN A 219 -1.81 -6.44 -8.50
CA ASN A 219 -1.60 -6.62 -9.95
C ASN A 219 -2.62 -7.56 -10.60
N GLU A 220 -2.97 -8.66 -9.91
CA GLU A 220 -4.03 -9.57 -10.34
C GLU A 220 -5.38 -8.84 -10.40
N THR A 221 -5.70 -8.08 -9.36
CA THR A 221 -6.95 -7.29 -9.28
C THR A 221 -7.04 -6.24 -10.37
N LYS A 222 -5.96 -5.50 -10.63
CA LYS A 222 -5.87 -4.55 -11.75
C LYS A 222 -6.20 -5.22 -13.09
N THR A 223 -5.73 -6.46 -13.28
CA THR A 223 -6.00 -7.24 -14.50
C THR A 223 -7.46 -7.64 -14.58
N LEU A 224 -8.03 -8.10 -13.46
CA LEU A 224 -9.44 -8.48 -13.36
C LEU A 224 -10.39 -7.28 -13.58
N ILE A 225 -10.06 -6.09 -13.06
CA ILE A 225 -10.83 -4.88 -13.31
C ILE A 225 -10.88 -4.55 -14.80
N LYS A 226 -9.75 -4.67 -15.51
CA LYS A 226 -9.73 -4.45 -16.98
C LYS A 226 -10.64 -5.44 -17.70
N PHE A 227 -10.57 -6.71 -17.34
CA PHE A 227 -11.44 -7.72 -17.95
C PHE A 227 -12.92 -7.48 -17.66
N GLU A 228 -13.27 -6.99 -16.47
CA GLU A 228 -14.65 -6.61 -16.14
C GLU A 228 -15.12 -5.41 -16.96
N LEU A 229 -14.27 -4.41 -17.17
CA LEU A 229 -14.56 -3.23 -17.99
C LEU A 229 -14.67 -3.53 -19.50
N ASP A 230 -13.93 -4.52 -19.98
CA ASP A 230 -13.87 -4.91 -21.40
C ASP A 230 -14.98 -5.91 -21.80
N GLN A 231 -15.84 -6.36 -20.88
CA GLN A 231 -16.96 -7.23 -21.24
C GLN A 231 -17.97 -6.49 -22.12
N PRO A 232 -18.32 -7.03 -23.31
CA PRO A 232 -19.49 -6.54 -24.03
C PRO A 232 -20.75 -6.93 -23.26
N ASP A 233 -21.66 -5.96 -23.12
CA ASP A 233 -23.01 -6.15 -22.56
C ASP A 233 -23.79 -7.25 -23.31
#